data_AF-A0A4R9EH84-F1
#
_entry.id   AF-A0A4R9EH84-F1
#
_cell.length_a   1.000
_cell.length_b   1.000
_cell.length_c   1.000
_cell.angle_alpha   90.00
_cell.angle_beta   90.00
_cell.angle_gamma   90.00
#
_symmetry.space_group_name_H-M   'P 1'
#
loop_
_entity.id
_entity.type
_entity.pdbx_description
1 polymer ?
#
loop_
_entity_poly.entity_id
_entity_poly.type
_entity_poly.pdbx_seq_one_letter_code
_entity_poly.pdbx_strand_id
1 'polypeptide(L)'
;MSEVMIRVPADVRDRLAVVAASRNMSVRALMQEVAERMLTAEERQERAERCRAYLAEHFGAEVTDEESAAVGRKVRDFFDGRQAGPKSGKGTAA
;
A
#
# COMPACT_ATOMS: atom_id res chain seq x y z
N MET A 1 9.17 -21.98 14.88
CA MET A 1 9.24 -20.69 14.15
C MET A 1 10.62 -20.13 14.36
N SER A 2 11.41 -19.96 13.29
CA SER A 2 12.78 -19.44 13.35
C SER A 2 12.75 -17.93 13.53
N GLU A 3 13.46 -17.43 14.54
CA GLU A 3 13.69 -16.00 14.69
C GLU A 3 14.90 -15.60 13.83
N VAL A 4 14.77 -14.47 13.12
CA VAL A 4 15.82 -13.92 12.26
C VAL A 4 16.16 -12.53 12.75
N MET A 5 17.46 -12.27 12.95
CA MET A 5 17.96 -10.96 13.34
C MET A 5 18.29 -10.15 12.09
N ILE A 6 17.55 -9.07 11.87
CA ILE A 6 17.79 -8.12 10.76
C ILE A 6 18.56 -6.92 11.30
N ARG A 7 19.75 -6.65 10.74
CA ARG A 7 20.49 -5.42 11.04
C ARG A 7 19.89 -4.27 10.26
N VAL A 8 19.50 -3.22 10.96
CA VAL A 8 19.02 -1.97 10.39
C VAL A 8 19.82 -0.79 10.95
N PRO A 9 19.99 0.29 10.17
CA PRO A 9 20.51 1.56 10.67
C PRO A 9 19.70 2.09 11.88
N ALA A 10 20.36 2.86 12.75
CA ALA A 10 19.76 3.35 13.99
C ALA A 10 18.59 4.31 13.74
N ASP A 11 18.71 5.19 12.74
CA ASP A 11 17.66 6.10 12.30
C ASP A 11 16.40 5.35 11.83
N VAL A 12 16.56 4.25 11.09
CA VAL A 12 15.45 3.40 10.65
C VAL A 12 14.77 2.74 11.85
N ARG A 13 15.54 2.16 12.78
CA ARG A 13 15.00 1.56 14.01
C ARG A 13 14.19 2.57 14.82
N ASP A 14 14.74 3.78 15.01
CA ASP A 14 14.10 4.81 15.82
C ASP A 14 12.82 5.31 15.15
N ARG A 15 12.82 5.45 13.82
CA ARG A 15 11.61 5.75 13.06
C ARG A 15 10.55 4.66 13.21
N LEU A 16 10.93 3.38 13.13
CA LEU A 16 10.00 2.27 13.33
C LEU A 16 9.42 2.24 14.75
N ALA A 17 10.23 2.56 15.75
CA ALA A 17 9.77 2.66 17.14
C ALA A 17 8.72 3.76 17.31
N VAL A 18 8.93 4.93 16.73
CA VAL A 18 7.95 6.03 16.74
C VAL A 18 6.64 5.62 16.04
N VAL A 19 6.73 4.96 14.88
CA VAL A 19 5.53 4.48 14.16
C VAL A 19 4.78 3.43 14.97
N ALA A 20 5.48 2.47 15.56
CA ALA A 20 4.88 1.42 16.38
C ALA A 20 4.19 2.01 17.63
N ALA A 21 4.85 2.95 18.31
CA ALA A 21 4.29 3.66 19.47
C ALA A 21 3.01 4.45 19.10
N SER A 22 2.98 5.12 17.95
CA SER A 22 1.79 5.84 17.49
C SER A 22 0.57 4.94 17.27
N ARG A 23 0.79 3.64 17.10
CA ARG A 23 -0.24 2.62 16.90
C ARG A 23 -0.49 1.75 18.13
N ASN A 24 0.16 2.04 19.27
CA ASN A 24 0.16 1.18 20.46
C ASN A 24 0.60 -0.27 20.17
N MET A 25 1.59 -0.44 19.30
CA MET A 25 2.12 -1.74 18.88
C MET A 25 3.62 -1.83 19.19
N SER A 26 4.14 -3.07 19.25
CA SER A 26 5.59 -3.29 19.25
C SER A 26 6.16 -3.20 17.83
N VAL A 27 7.45 -2.91 17.69
CA VAL A 27 8.13 -2.91 16.39
C VAL A 27 8.02 -4.27 15.70
N ARG A 28 8.07 -5.36 16.47
CA ARG A 28 7.86 -6.72 15.95
C ARG A 28 6.46 -6.89 15.36
N ALA A 29 5.42 -6.46 16.10
CA ALA A 29 4.04 -6.55 15.64
C ALA A 29 3.80 -5.69 14.39
N LEU A 30 4.40 -4.49 14.35
CA LEU A 30 4.36 -3.64 13.16
C LEU A 30 5.01 -4.31 11.95
N MET A 31 6.18 -4.95 12.13
CA MET A 31 6.84 -5.67 11.03
C MET A 31 6.05 -6.88 10.55
N GLN A 32 5.38 -7.59 11.46
CA GLN A 32 4.49 -8.68 11.10
C GLN A 32 3.29 -8.17 10.28
N GLU A 33 2.63 -7.09 10.73
CA GLU A 33 1.53 -6.46 9.99
C GLU A 33 1.97 -5.98 8.59
N VAL A 34 3.20 -5.43 8.50
CA VAL A 34 3.77 -5.03 7.20
C VAL A 34 3.99 -6.25 6.31
N ALA A 35 4.56 -7.33 6.83
CA ALA A 35 4.79 -8.55 6.07
C ALA A 35 3.47 -9.16 5.57
N GLU A 36 2.43 -9.18 6.42
CA GLU A 36 1.09 -9.69 6.07
C GLU A 36 0.40 -8.85 4.98
N ARG A 37 0.76 -7.56 4.85
CA ARG A 37 0.16 -6.66 3.86
C ARG A 37 0.95 -6.53 2.56
N MET A 38 2.27 -6.74 2.61
CA MET A 38 3.15 -6.60 1.47
C MET A 38 3.16 -7.89 0.64
N LEU A 39 2.07 -8.08 -0.11
CA LEU A 39 1.94 -9.20 -1.05
C LEU A 39 3.03 -9.16 -2.13
N THR A 40 3.55 -10.32 -2.51
CA THR A 40 4.50 -10.44 -3.63
C THR A 40 3.83 -10.11 -4.98
N ALA A 41 4.61 -10.12 -6.07
CA ALA A 41 4.03 -10.00 -7.40
C ALA A 41 3.12 -11.19 -7.73
N GLU A 42 3.55 -12.41 -7.40
CA GLU A 42 2.76 -13.62 -7.65
C GLU A 42 1.47 -13.65 -6.82
N GLU A 43 1.55 -13.35 -5.51
CA GLU A 43 0.38 -13.35 -4.63
C GLU A 43 -0.65 -12.28 -5.04
N ARG A 44 -0.18 -11.14 -5.57
CA ARG A 44 -1.09 -10.12 -6.13
C ARG A 44 -1.80 -10.62 -7.37
N GLN A 45 -1.13 -11.37 -8.23
CA GLN A 45 -1.73 -11.96 -9.43
C GLN A 45 -2.77 -13.01 -9.05
N GLU A 46 -2.43 -13.92 -8.14
CA GLU A 46 -3.38 -14.93 -7.63
C GLU A 46 -4.62 -14.27 -7.01
N ARG A 47 -4.43 -13.18 -6.26
CA ARG A 47 -5.53 -12.41 -5.70
C ARG A 47 -6.38 -11.73 -6.78
N ALA A 48 -5.77 -11.24 -7.85
CA ALA A 48 -6.49 -10.65 -8.98
C ALA A 48 -7.33 -11.70 -9.72
N GLU A 49 -6.78 -12.89 -9.94
CA GLU A 49 -7.48 -14.01 -10.58
C GLU A 49 -8.68 -14.47 -9.74
N ARG A 50 -8.49 -14.64 -8.43
CA ARG A 50 -9.61 -14.95 -7.51
C ARG A 50 -10.70 -13.87 -7.53
N CYS A 51 -10.30 -12.60 -7.59
CA CYS A 51 -11.24 -11.49 -7.69
C CYS A 51 -12.01 -11.53 -9.02
N ARG A 52 -11.35 -11.82 -10.14
CA ARG A 52 -12.02 -11.95 -11.45
C ARG A 52 -13.01 -13.11 -11.47
N ALA A 53 -12.62 -14.27 -10.92
CA ALA A 53 -13.53 -15.41 -10.79
C ALA A 53 -14.77 -15.04 -9.97
N TYR A 54 -14.58 -14.37 -8.83
CA TYR A 54 -15.68 -13.88 -7.99
C TYR A 54 -16.58 -12.86 -8.71
N LEU A 55 -15.98 -11.95 -9.48
CA LEU A 55 -16.73 -10.95 -10.27
C LEU A 55 -17.54 -11.60 -11.40
N ALA A 56 -16.97 -12.59 -12.08
CA ALA A 56 -17.66 -13.34 -13.11
C ALA A 56 -18.81 -14.18 -12.51
N GLU A 57 -18.55 -14.88 -11.39
CA GLU A 57 -19.52 -15.75 -10.73
C GLU A 57 -20.71 -14.98 -10.14
N HIS A 58 -20.45 -13.87 -9.43
CA HIS A 58 -21.48 -13.17 -8.68
C HIS A 58 -22.10 -11.98 -9.40
N PHE A 59 -21.38 -11.36 -10.35
CA PHE A 59 -21.83 -10.14 -11.02
C PHE A 59 -21.93 -10.29 -12.55
N GLY A 60 -21.49 -11.43 -13.11
CA GLY A 60 -21.45 -11.64 -14.56
C GLY A 60 -20.50 -10.67 -15.29
N ALA A 61 -19.57 -10.05 -14.55
CA ALA A 61 -18.65 -9.07 -15.08
C ALA A 61 -17.29 -9.72 -15.36
N GLU A 62 -16.94 -9.85 -16.63
CA GLU A 62 -15.59 -10.23 -17.04
C GLU A 62 -14.71 -8.98 -17.12
N VAL A 63 -13.68 -8.93 -16.29
CA VAL A 63 -12.72 -7.82 -16.27
C VAL A 63 -11.42 -8.28 -16.90
N THR A 64 -11.01 -7.63 -17.98
CA THR A 64 -9.76 -7.92 -18.66
C THR A 64 -8.55 -7.37 -17.89
N ASP A 65 -7.35 -7.90 -18.20
CA ASP A 65 -6.09 -7.36 -17.68
C ASP A 65 -5.89 -5.88 -18.05
N GLU A 66 -6.26 -5.50 -19.28
CA GLU A 66 -6.11 -4.15 -19.80
C GLU A 66 -7.00 -3.15 -19.06
N GLU A 67 -8.27 -3.50 -18.82
CA GLU A 67 -9.20 -2.68 -18.04
C GLU A 67 -8.75 -2.54 -16.59
N SER A 68 -8.31 -3.65 -15.98
CA SER A 68 -7.72 -3.63 -14.63
C SER A 68 -6.51 -2.71 -14.55
N ALA A 69 -5.62 -2.76 -15.54
CA ALA A 69 -4.43 -1.91 -15.61
C ALA A 69 -4.79 -0.43 -15.81
N ALA A 70 -5.78 -0.15 -16.66
CA ALA A 70 -6.28 1.21 -16.90
C ALA A 70 -6.89 1.83 -15.64
N VAL A 71 -7.72 1.09 -14.92
CA VAL A 71 -8.26 1.53 -13.62
C VAL A 71 -7.14 1.70 -12.60
N GLY A 72 -6.19 0.75 -12.55
CA GLY A 72 -5.03 0.83 -11.66
C GLY A 72 -4.17 2.08 -11.88
N ARG A 73 -3.99 2.52 -13.14
CA ARG A 73 -3.33 3.79 -13.46
C ARG A 73 -4.11 4.98 -12.91
N LYS A 74 -5.41 5.07 -13.21
CA LYS A 74 -6.29 6.14 -12.71
C LYS A 74 -6.29 6.25 -11.18
N VAL A 75 -6.30 5.11 -10.48
CA VAL A 75 -6.26 5.07 -9.02
C VAL A 75 -4.93 5.60 -8.50
N ARG A 76 -3.79 5.21 -9.09
CA ARG A 76 -2.48 5.74 -8.70
C ARG A 76 -2.39 7.25 -8.95
N ASP A 77 -2.78 7.69 -10.14
CA ASP A 77 -2.77 9.12 -10.51
C ASP A 77 -3.60 9.96 -9.53
N PHE A 78 -4.76 9.43 -9.10
CA PHE A 78 -5.60 10.08 -8.09
C PHE A 78 -4.91 10.21 -6.72
N PHE A 79 -4.27 9.13 -6.24
CA PHE A 79 -3.56 9.16 -4.95
C PHE A 79 -2.30 10.03 -4.98
N ASP A 80 -1.60 10.06 -6.11
CA ASP A 80 -0.44 10.92 -6.31
C ASP A 80 -0.84 12.40 -6.38
N GLY A 81 -1.96 12.70 -7.05
CA GLY A 81 -2.55 14.04 -7.08
C GLY A 81 -3.00 14.55 -5.70
N ARG A 82 -3.45 13.67 -4.80
CA ARG A 82 -3.82 14.05 -3.42
C ARG A 82 -2.61 14.34 -2.52
N GLN A 83 -1.45 13.76 -2.83
CA GLN A 83 -0.19 14.05 -2.12
C GLN A 83 0.41 15.41 -2.54
N ALA A 84 0.10 15.88 -3.75
CA ALA A 84 0.39 17.25 -4.19
C ALA A 84 -0.66 18.23 -3.62
N GLY A 85 -0.55 18.57 -2.33
CA GLY A 85 -1.40 19.58 -1.67
C GLY A 85 -1.37 20.96 -2.37
N PRO A 86 -2.35 21.85 -2.07
CA PRO A 86 -2.59 23.07 -2.83
C PRO A 86 -1.36 23.98 -2.81
N LYS A 87 -0.90 24.41 -4.00
CA LYS A 87 0.13 25.44 -4.12
C LYS A 87 -0.40 26.71 -3.46
N SER A 88 0.17 27.05 -2.30
CA SER A 88 0.00 28.35 -1.64
C SER A 88 0.27 29.45 -2.65
N GLY A 89 -0.81 30.07 -3.16
CA GLY A 89 -0.73 31.28 -3.94
C GLY A 89 -0.20 32.37 -3.03
N LYS A 90 1.04 32.81 -3.28
CA LYS A 90 1.58 34.05 -2.72
C LYS A 90 0.59 35.17 -3.05
N GLY A 91 -0.12 35.65 -2.03
CA GLY A 91 -0.80 36.93 -2.07
C GLY A 91 0.25 38.02 -2.25
N THR A 92 0.24 38.64 -3.43
CA THR A 92 0.82 39.95 -3.67
C THR A 92 0.03 40.96 -2.84
N ALA A 93 0.62 41.42 -1.74
CA ALA A 93 0.12 42.59 -1.03
C ALA A 93 0.48 43.84 -1.86
N ALA A 94 -0.56 44.56 -2.27
CA ALA A 94 -0.50 45.94 -2.75
C ALA A 94 -0.58 46.90 -1.57
#